data_AF-A0AA45U1S5-F1
#
_entry.id   AF-A0AA45U1S5-F1
#
_cell.length_a   1.000
_cell.length_b   1.000
_cell.length_c   1.000
_cell.angle_alpha   90.00
_cell.angle_beta   90.00
_cell.angle_gamma   90.00
#
_symmetry.space_group_name_H-M   'P 1'
#
loop_
_entity.id
_entity.type
_entity.pdbx_description
1 polymer ?
#
loop_
_entity_poly.entity_id
_entity_poly.type
_entity_poly.pdbx_seq_one_letter_code
_entity_poly.pdbx_strand_id
1 'polypeptide(L)'
;MIHSDEKVRQMARSLLPSKNREAARTARKHIHRAARKEARQELAVWMKSGDMEHDLPPFAPWERKEISGEVRWRRGGDKVMPFIRWATARTRELRREDRLSHVRSLLPPGVIGEHALGHVEHTTAFRDPTEVEWRVLQWSRSGRKVHRMERGEMAQLLRALLAAPDGHATFNRFLRERHTWTRTVNAQVPENRKLATLLKHRPLLGVHDVLPFLDTLEPAAWDPYFRWGTLTPPLHWARLFLQRFKEHRGCIPSVLAALEAEGLMERAVPPAHPRESPAR
;
A
#
# COMPACT_ATOMS: atom_id res chain seq x y z
N MET A 1 -9.62 -30.64 29.29
CA MET A 1 -10.82 -30.14 30.00
C MET A 1 -11.81 -29.64 28.96
N ILE A 2 -12.90 -30.36 28.73
CA ILE A 2 -13.95 -29.97 27.77
C ILE A 2 -14.89 -29.02 28.51
N HIS A 3 -15.01 -27.78 28.04
CA HIS A 3 -15.91 -26.79 28.62
C HIS A 3 -17.37 -27.07 28.25
N SER A 4 -18.31 -26.87 29.16
CA SER A 4 -19.75 -26.94 28.87
C SER A 4 -20.18 -25.84 27.89
N ASP A 5 -21.27 -26.05 27.17
CA ASP A 5 -21.81 -25.09 26.18
C ASP A 5 -22.01 -23.69 26.77
N GLU A 6 -22.37 -23.59 28.06
CA GLU A 6 -22.51 -22.30 28.73
C GLU A 6 -21.17 -21.57 28.87
N LYS A 7 -20.09 -22.30 29.16
CA LYS A 7 -18.75 -21.73 29.23
C LYS A 7 -18.26 -21.27 27.85
N VAL A 8 -18.69 -21.94 26.77
CA VAL A 8 -18.43 -21.52 25.39
C VAL A 8 -19.13 -20.20 25.07
N ARG A 9 -20.41 -20.07 25.44
CA ARG A 9 -21.15 -18.81 25.29
C ARG A 9 -20.51 -17.68 26.10
N GLN A 10 -20.05 -17.95 27.32
CA GLN A 10 -19.30 -16.98 28.12
C GLN A 10 -17.99 -16.56 27.45
N MET A 11 -17.24 -17.50 26.87
CA MET A 11 -16.02 -17.18 26.11
C MET A 11 -16.34 -16.32 24.90
N ALA A 12 -17.37 -16.64 24.12
CA ALA A 12 -17.80 -15.85 22.97
C ALA A 12 -18.23 -14.43 23.38
N ARG A 13 -18.97 -14.29 24.49
CA ARG A 13 -19.35 -12.99 25.07
C ARG A 13 -18.12 -12.18 25.53
N SER A 14 -17.09 -12.85 26.07
CA SER A 14 -15.86 -12.20 26.54
C SER A 14 -14.97 -11.64 25.43
N LEU A 15 -15.26 -11.96 24.17
CA LEU A 15 -14.64 -11.31 23.00
C LEU A 15 -15.02 -9.83 22.90
N LEU A 16 -16.01 -9.39 23.68
CA LEU A 16 -16.39 -8.01 23.89
C LEU A 16 -16.20 -7.67 25.39
N PRO A 17 -15.61 -6.52 25.76
CA PRO A 17 -15.14 -5.41 24.94
C PRO A 17 -13.65 -5.49 24.57
N SER A 18 -13.30 -5.01 23.38
CA SER A 18 -11.91 -4.77 22.95
C SER A 18 -11.16 -3.90 23.98
N LYS A 19 -9.88 -4.20 24.22
CA LYS A 19 -8.99 -3.32 25.00
C LYS A 19 -8.85 -1.92 24.37
N ASN A 20 -9.13 -1.79 23.07
CA ASN A 20 -9.00 -0.54 22.32
C ASN A 20 -10.32 0.24 22.22
N ARG A 21 -11.34 -0.09 23.04
CA ARG A 21 -12.69 0.51 22.91
C ARG A 21 -12.68 2.03 23.00
N GLU A 22 -11.89 2.61 23.92
CA GLU A 22 -11.83 4.06 24.12
C GLU A 22 -11.09 4.76 22.98
N ALA A 23 -9.90 4.26 22.63
CA ALA A 23 -9.15 4.73 21.47
C ALA A 23 -10.00 4.69 20.18
N ALA A 24 -10.72 3.59 19.96
CA ALA A 24 -11.57 3.43 18.78
C ALA A 24 -12.77 4.38 18.76
N ARG A 25 -13.37 4.70 19.93
CA ARG A 25 -14.42 5.73 20.01
C ARG A 25 -13.87 7.11 19.65
N THR A 26 -12.69 7.44 20.14
CA THR A 26 -12.01 8.70 19.83
C THR A 26 -11.65 8.79 18.34
N ALA A 27 -11.01 7.76 17.78
CA ALA A 27 -10.66 7.68 16.37
C ALA A 27 -11.89 7.78 15.47
N ARG A 28 -12.97 7.05 15.78
CA ARG A 28 -14.25 7.15 15.07
C ARG A 28 -14.80 8.58 15.08
N LYS A 29 -14.76 9.27 16.23
CA LYS A 29 -15.20 10.67 16.33
C LYS A 29 -14.37 11.58 15.43
N HIS A 30 -13.05 11.38 15.37
CA HIS A 30 -12.16 12.13 14.49
C HIS A 30 -12.44 11.86 13.01
N ILE A 31 -12.52 10.59 12.59
CA ILE A 31 -12.81 10.20 11.20
C ILE A 31 -14.13 10.82 10.73
N HIS A 32 -15.20 10.70 11.51
CA HIS A 32 -16.48 11.31 11.15
C HIS A 32 -16.45 12.84 11.14
N ARG A 33 -15.66 13.47 12.03
CA ARG A 33 -15.51 14.93 12.02
C ARG A 33 -14.75 15.40 10.78
N ALA A 34 -13.70 14.70 10.38
CA ALA A 34 -12.94 14.97 9.17
C ALA A 34 -13.84 14.81 7.93
N ALA A 35 -14.54 13.67 7.81
CA ALA A 35 -15.47 13.43 6.71
C ALA A 35 -16.56 14.49 6.59
N ARG A 36 -17.16 14.94 7.72
CA ARG A 36 -18.13 16.04 7.71
C ARG A 36 -17.52 17.38 7.28
N LYS A 37 -16.26 17.64 7.62
CA LYS A 37 -15.58 18.88 7.22
C LYS A 37 -15.34 18.88 5.71
N GLU A 38 -14.87 17.76 5.17
CA GLU A 38 -14.62 17.57 3.74
C GLU A 38 -15.90 17.72 2.92
N ALA A 39 -16.97 17.00 3.30
CA ALA A 39 -18.27 17.12 2.64
C ALA A 39 -18.81 18.56 2.65
N ARG A 40 -18.61 19.32 3.74
CA ARG A 40 -18.99 20.73 3.79
C ARG A 40 -18.15 21.61 2.88
N GLN A 41 -16.85 21.34 2.77
CA GLN A 41 -15.96 22.08 1.88
C GLN A 41 -16.31 21.81 0.42
N GLU A 42 -16.55 20.56 0.06
CA GLU A 42 -16.99 20.17 -1.29
C GLU A 42 -18.33 20.82 -1.65
N LEU A 43 -19.33 20.73 -0.77
CA LEU A 43 -20.61 21.42 -0.97
C LEU A 43 -20.45 22.93 -1.13
N ALA A 44 -19.59 23.57 -0.33
CA ALA A 44 -19.34 25.00 -0.44
C ALA A 44 -18.64 25.39 -1.75
N VAL A 45 -17.76 24.54 -2.28
CA VAL A 45 -17.13 24.73 -3.59
C VAL A 45 -18.17 24.57 -4.71
N TRP A 46 -18.99 23.51 -4.63
CA TRP A 46 -20.05 23.22 -5.61
C TRP A 46 -21.11 24.32 -5.65
N MET A 47 -21.56 24.82 -4.50
CA MET A 47 -22.49 25.96 -4.43
C MET A 47 -21.91 27.26 -4.99
N LYS A 48 -20.58 27.43 -4.96
CA LYS A 48 -19.90 28.61 -5.51
C LYS A 48 -19.63 28.50 -7.01
N SER A 49 -19.44 27.30 -7.54
CA SER A 49 -19.16 27.11 -8.97
C SER A 49 -20.40 27.31 -9.85
N GLY A 50 -21.62 27.29 -9.28
CA GLY A 50 -22.87 27.55 -10.01
C GLY A 50 -23.16 26.52 -11.12
N ASP A 51 -22.36 25.46 -11.17
CA ASP A 51 -22.33 24.47 -12.24
C ASP A 51 -23.21 23.28 -11.84
N MET A 52 -24.47 23.31 -12.29
CA MET A 52 -25.44 22.23 -12.05
C MET A 52 -25.23 21.02 -12.98
N GLU A 53 -24.29 21.09 -13.95
CA GLU A 53 -23.94 19.98 -14.84
C GLU A 53 -22.79 19.12 -14.29
N HIS A 54 -22.12 19.54 -13.21
CA HIS A 54 -21.11 18.71 -12.54
C HIS A 54 -21.78 17.55 -11.79
N ASP A 55 -21.36 16.32 -12.09
CA ASP A 55 -21.73 15.10 -11.37
C ASP A 55 -21.53 15.26 -9.86
N LEU A 56 -22.43 14.66 -9.07
CA LEU A 56 -22.32 14.57 -7.61
C LEU A 56 -20.90 14.09 -7.23
N PRO A 57 -20.22 14.76 -6.26
CA PRO A 57 -18.89 14.35 -5.84
C PRO A 57 -18.88 12.88 -5.45
N PRO A 58 -17.97 12.06 -6.03
CA PRO A 58 -18.07 10.61 -5.95
C PRO A 58 -17.48 10.10 -4.64
N PHE A 59 -17.95 10.52 -3.46
CA PHE A 59 -17.48 9.92 -2.21
C PHE A 59 -18.55 9.78 -1.14
N ALA A 60 -18.99 8.54 -1.02
CA ALA A 60 -19.60 7.97 0.16
C ALA A 60 -18.57 7.88 1.31
N PRO A 61 -18.74 8.59 2.45
CA PRO A 61 -17.79 8.58 3.57
C PRO A 61 -17.52 7.20 4.20
N TRP A 62 -18.36 6.20 3.92
CA TRP A 62 -18.23 4.84 4.47
C TRP A 62 -17.19 3.97 3.74
N GLU A 63 -16.69 4.37 2.57
CA GLU A 63 -15.67 3.62 1.82
C GLU A 63 -14.22 3.96 2.24
N ARG A 64 -14.04 4.83 3.23
CA ARG A 64 -12.70 5.25 3.66
C ARG A 64 -11.91 4.07 4.23
N LYS A 65 -10.70 3.87 3.69
CA LYS A 65 -9.67 2.96 4.23
C LYS A 65 -9.43 3.17 5.73
N GLU A 66 -9.63 4.39 6.22
CA GLU A 66 -9.52 4.77 7.63
C GLU A 66 -10.50 4.00 8.53
N ILE A 67 -11.77 3.86 8.10
CA ILE A 67 -12.78 3.10 8.86
C ILE A 67 -12.41 1.61 8.87
N SER A 68 -11.99 1.08 7.73
CA SER A 68 -11.53 -0.31 7.62
C SER A 68 -10.30 -0.57 8.49
N GLY A 69 -9.36 0.38 8.52
CA GLY A 69 -8.18 0.35 9.40
C GLY A 69 -8.56 0.39 10.88
N GLU A 70 -9.51 1.24 11.25
CA GLU A 70 -10.00 1.35 12.63
C GLU A 70 -10.72 0.09 13.08
N VAL A 71 -11.57 -0.50 12.23
CA VAL A 71 -12.22 -1.79 12.50
C VAL A 71 -11.17 -2.89 12.73
N ARG A 72 -10.13 -2.94 11.88
CA ARG A 72 -9.03 -3.90 12.02
C ARG A 72 -8.28 -3.70 13.33
N TRP A 73 -7.93 -2.46 13.69
CA TRP A 73 -7.20 -2.15 14.92
C TRP A 73 -8.03 -2.46 16.17
N ARG A 74 -9.33 -2.14 16.14
CA ARG A 74 -10.28 -2.49 17.21
C ARG A 74 -10.36 -4.00 17.41
N ARG A 75 -10.52 -4.76 16.33
CA ARG A 75 -10.57 -6.23 16.36
C ARG A 75 -9.27 -6.85 16.87
N GLY A 76 -8.12 -6.24 16.56
CA GLY A 76 -6.82 -6.66 17.10
C GLY A 76 -6.69 -6.55 18.62
N GLY A 77 -7.51 -5.70 19.26
CA GLY A 77 -7.59 -5.56 20.72
C GLY A 77 -8.56 -6.53 21.41
N ASP A 78 -9.27 -7.38 20.65
CA ASP A 78 -10.20 -8.37 21.20
C ASP A 78 -9.41 -9.52 21.86
N LYS A 79 -9.89 -10.02 23.02
CA LYS A 79 -9.24 -11.12 23.75
C LYS A 79 -9.60 -12.48 23.16
N VAL A 80 -9.19 -12.71 21.91
CA VAL A 80 -9.63 -13.85 21.09
C VAL A 80 -8.89 -15.15 21.35
N MET A 81 -7.68 -15.08 21.93
CA MET A 81 -6.79 -16.23 22.05
C MET A 81 -7.36 -17.40 22.88
N PRO A 82 -8.02 -17.19 24.04
CA PRO A 82 -8.63 -18.29 24.79
C PRO A 82 -9.69 -19.03 23.96
N PHE A 83 -10.51 -18.28 23.23
CA PHE A 83 -11.55 -18.83 22.37
C PHE A 83 -10.97 -19.62 21.18
N ILE A 84 -9.95 -19.08 20.51
CA ILE A 84 -9.26 -19.75 19.40
C ILE A 84 -8.61 -21.07 19.85
N ARG A 85 -7.93 -21.07 21.01
CA ARG A 85 -7.30 -22.27 21.57
C ARG A 85 -8.32 -23.35 21.89
N TRP A 86 -9.43 -22.96 22.52
CA TRP A 86 -10.55 -23.87 22.78
C TRP A 86 -11.12 -24.45 21.48
N ALA A 87 -11.43 -23.60 20.50
CA ALA A 87 -12.02 -24.03 19.22
C ALA A 87 -11.09 -25.01 18.49
N THR A 88 -9.79 -24.70 18.46
CA THR A 88 -8.76 -25.55 17.85
C THR A 88 -8.66 -26.91 18.54
N ALA A 89 -8.63 -26.92 19.88
CA ALA A 89 -8.57 -28.16 20.65
C ALA A 89 -9.84 -29.00 20.48
N ARG A 90 -11.02 -28.35 20.44
CA ARG A 90 -12.32 -29.03 20.33
C ARG A 90 -12.54 -29.70 18.98
N THR A 91 -12.00 -29.10 17.92
CA THR A 91 -12.17 -29.58 16.53
C THR A 91 -10.97 -30.36 16.00
N ARG A 92 -9.99 -30.68 16.86
CA ARG A 92 -8.73 -31.32 16.44
C ARG A 92 -8.93 -32.64 15.70
N GLU A 93 -9.91 -33.44 16.14
CA GLU A 93 -10.21 -34.76 15.56
C GLU A 93 -11.11 -34.67 14.32
N LEU A 94 -11.66 -33.49 14.00
CA LEU A 94 -12.47 -33.29 12.81
C LEU A 94 -11.60 -32.95 11.61
N ARG A 95 -12.09 -33.31 10.42
CA ARG A 95 -11.53 -32.85 9.14
C ARG A 95 -11.55 -31.32 9.10
N ARG A 96 -10.54 -30.71 8.49
CA ARG A 96 -10.38 -29.24 8.47
C ARG A 96 -11.61 -28.53 7.88
N GLU A 97 -12.18 -29.09 6.80
CA GLU A 97 -13.41 -28.59 6.16
C GLU A 97 -14.61 -28.51 7.11
N ASP A 98 -14.73 -29.43 8.07
CA ASP A 98 -15.90 -29.53 8.96
C ASP A 98 -15.77 -28.65 10.22
N ARG A 99 -14.55 -28.21 10.55
CA ARG A 99 -14.26 -27.56 11.85
C ARG A 99 -15.04 -26.26 12.02
N LEU A 100 -15.15 -25.46 10.95
CA LEU A 100 -15.81 -24.16 11.01
C LEU A 100 -17.33 -24.31 11.21
N SER A 101 -17.95 -25.23 10.48
CA SER A 101 -19.36 -25.58 10.64
C SER A 101 -19.66 -26.12 12.03
N HIS A 102 -18.78 -26.96 12.58
CA HIS A 102 -18.92 -27.47 13.95
C HIS A 102 -18.79 -26.39 15.02
N VAL A 103 -17.85 -25.43 14.87
CA VAL A 103 -17.76 -24.31 15.80
C VAL A 103 -18.99 -23.41 15.70
N ARG A 104 -19.50 -23.15 14.48
CA ARG A 104 -20.72 -22.36 14.27
C ARG A 104 -21.92 -22.94 15.01
N SER A 105 -22.11 -24.27 15.02
CA SER A 105 -23.24 -24.90 15.73
C SER A 105 -23.17 -24.76 17.26
N LEU A 106 -21.99 -24.51 17.83
CA LEU A 106 -21.78 -24.35 19.27
C LEU A 106 -21.89 -22.89 19.73
N LEU A 107 -21.90 -21.94 18.81
CA LEU A 107 -21.94 -20.52 19.10
C LEU A 107 -23.38 -20.00 19.21
N PRO A 108 -23.63 -18.97 20.04
CA PRO A 108 -24.92 -18.32 20.08
C PRO A 108 -25.22 -17.66 18.71
N PRO A 109 -26.47 -17.72 18.21
CA PRO A 109 -26.83 -17.06 16.97
C PRO A 109 -26.71 -15.53 17.08
N GLY A 110 -26.50 -14.88 15.93
CA GLY A 110 -26.41 -13.43 15.80
C GLY A 110 -25.00 -12.86 15.99
N VAL A 111 -24.94 -11.54 16.23
CA VAL A 111 -23.71 -10.72 16.09
C VAL A 111 -22.54 -11.22 16.94
N ILE A 112 -22.78 -11.74 18.14
CA ILE A 112 -21.72 -12.24 19.03
C ILE A 112 -21.09 -13.52 18.46
N GLY A 113 -21.92 -14.46 18.01
CA GLY A 113 -21.45 -15.70 17.39
C GLY A 113 -20.76 -15.45 16.06
N GLU A 114 -21.32 -14.57 15.22
CA GLU A 114 -20.71 -14.18 13.94
C GLU A 114 -19.35 -13.50 14.14
N HIS A 115 -19.25 -12.59 15.11
CA HIS A 115 -18.00 -11.92 15.46
C HIS A 115 -16.96 -12.91 15.99
N ALA A 116 -17.37 -13.87 16.83
CA ALA A 116 -16.50 -14.94 17.32
C ALA A 116 -16.02 -15.84 16.18
N LEU A 117 -16.92 -16.23 15.28
CA LEU A 117 -16.62 -17.08 14.14
C LEU A 117 -15.63 -16.42 13.18
N GLY A 118 -15.79 -15.13 12.91
CA GLY A 118 -14.88 -14.36 12.06
C GLY A 118 -13.43 -14.35 12.58
N HIS A 119 -13.22 -14.43 13.90
CA HIS A 119 -11.88 -14.55 14.48
C HIS A 119 -11.26 -15.94 14.29
N VAL A 120 -12.08 -17.00 14.23
CA VAL A 120 -11.63 -18.38 14.08
C VAL A 120 -11.36 -18.74 12.62
N GLU A 121 -12.22 -18.28 11.70
CA GLU A 121 -12.10 -18.47 10.26
C GLU A 121 -10.71 -18.11 9.71
N HIS A 122 -10.11 -17.07 10.26
CA HIS A 122 -8.82 -16.55 9.81
C HIS A 122 -7.61 -17.26 10.46
N THR A 123 -7.80 -18.30 11.26
CA THR A 123 -6.72 -19.02 11.93
C THR A 123 -6.25 -20.24 11.15
N THR A 124 -4.96 -20.58 11.27
CA THR A 124 -4.34 -21.68 10.51
C THR A 124 -4.98 -23.05 10.73
N ALA A 125 -5.61 -23.26 11.89
CA ALA A 125 -6.28 -24.51 12.22
C ALA A 125 -7.63 -24.72 11.50
N PHE A 126 -8.19 -23.64 10.92
CA PHE A 126 -9.52 -23.60 10.30
C PHE A 126 -9.50 -23.15 8.84
N ARG A 127 -8.39 -22.57 8.37
CA ARG A 127 -8.21 -22.27 6.95
C ARG A 127 -8.00 -23.54 6.14
N ASP A 128 -8.70 -23.63 5.01
CA ASP A 128 -8.41 -24.60 3.98
C ASP A 128 -7.06 -24.24 3.30
N PRO A 129 -6.06 -25.16 3.28
CA PRO A 129 -4.81 -24.96 2.55
C PRO A 129 -5.01 -24.55 1.10
N THR A 130 -5.98 -25.15 0.41
CA THR A 130 -6.26 -24.87 -1.00
C THR A 130 -6.82 -23.46 -1.18
N GLU A 131 -7.74 -23.04 -0.30
CA GLU A 131 -8.24 -21.66 -0.29
C GLU A 131 -7.14 -20.64 0.07
N VAL A 132 -6.21 -21.00 0.97
CA VAL A 132 -5.06 -20.14 1.30
C VAL A 132 -4.14 -19.96 0.11
N GLU A 133 -3.80 -21.03 -0.60
CA GLU A 133 -2.99 -20.96 -1.83
C GLU A 133 -3.70 -20.12 -2.90
N TRP A 134 -4.99 -20.34 -3.12
CA TRP A 134 -5.81 -19.54 -4.02
C TRP A 134 -5.86 -18.07 -3.61
N ARG A 135 -6.00 -17.77 -2.31
CA ARG A 135 -6.03 -16.39 -1.80
C ARG A 135 -4.66 -15.72 -1.90
N VAL A 136 -3.55 -16.46 -1.73
CA VAL A 136 -2.19 -15.95 -1.96
C VAL A 136 -1.96 -15.67 -3.43
N LEU A 137 -2.39 -16.55 -4.34
CA LEU A 137 -2.35 -16.34 -5.78
C LEU A 137 -3.24 -15.16 -6.20
N GLN A 138 -4.45 -15.06 -5.62
CA GLN A 138 -5.39 -13.99 -5.88
C GLN A 138 -4.88 -12.66 -5.33
N TRP A 139 -4.33 -12.59 -4.12
CA TRP A 139 -3.66 -11.39 -3.57
C TRP A 139 -2.44 -11.02 -4.39
N SER A 140 -1.68 -12.00 -4.89
CA SER A 140 -0.57 -11.75 -5.81
C SER A 140 -1.03 -11.22 -7.17
N ARG A 141 -2.29 -11.49 -7.56
CA ARG A 141 -2.95 -10.98 -8.77
C ARG A 141 -3.65 -9.63 -8.54
N SER A 142 -4.33 -9.44 -7.41
CA SER A 142 -5.09 -8.23 -7.06
C SER A 142 -4.21 -7.14 -6.44
N GLY A 143 -3.10 -7.48 -5.80
CA GLY A 143 -2.00 -6.57 -5.46
C GLY A 143 -1.28 -5.99 -6.69
N ARG A 144 -1.64 -6.43 -7.91
CA ARG A 144 -1.21 -5.81 -9.18
C ARG A 144 -2.21 -4.76 -9.70
N LYS A 145 -3.41 -4.64 -9.13
CA LYS A 145 -4.48 -3.76 -9.64
C LYS A 145 -4.62 -2.39 -8.95
N VAL A 146 -3.89 -2.11 -7.88
CA VAL A 146 -3.91 -0.77 -7.26
C VAL A 146 -2.85 0.10 -7.95
N HIS A 147 -3.26 0.82 -8.99
CA HIS A 147 -2.51 1.87 -9.71
C HIS A 147 -1.12 1.44 -10.22
N ARG A 148 -1.03 0.29 -10.87
CA ARG A 148 0.11 0.04 -11.75
C ARG A 148 -0.19 0.74 -13.07
N MET A 149 0.59 1.77 -13.43
CA MET A 149 0.71 2.11 -14.86
C MET A 149 1.00 0.80 -15.59
N GLU A 150 0.20 0.50 -16.60
CA GLU A 150 0.42 -0.70 -17.40
C GLU A 150 1.78 -0.59 -18.10
N ARG A 151 2.45 -1.73 -18.35
CA ARG A 151 3.77 -1.73 -19.01
C ARG A 151 3.73 -0.95 -20.34
N GLY A 152 2.63 -1.06 -21.08
CA GLY A 152 2.39 -0.31 -22.31
C GLY A 152 2.34 1.21 -22.07
N GLU A 153 1.63 1.65 -21.04
CA GLU A 153 1.54 3.06 -20.64
C GLU A 153 2.91 3.60 -20.21
N MET A 154 3.67 2.84 -19.42
CA MET A 154 5.04 3.23 -19.03
C MET A 154 5.95 3.37 -20.25
N ALA A 155 5.87 2.45 -21.21
CA ALA A 155 6.66 2.52 -22.43
C ALA A 155 6.28 3.75 -23.29
N GLN A 156 4.99 4.09 -23.37
CA GLN A 156 4.54 5.29 -24.09
C GLN A 156 5.04 6.56 -23.41
N LEU A 157 4.90 6.67 -22.09
CA LEU A 157 5.38 7.83 -21.33
C LEU A 157 6.90 7.97 -21.39
N LEU A 158 7.66 6.88 -21.35
CA LEU A 158 9.11 6.92 -21.52
C LEU A 158 9.52 7.38 -22.92
N ARG A 159 8.79 6.99 -23.97
CA ARG A 159 9.04 7.51 -25.33
C ARG A 159 8.72 9.00 -25.43
N ALA A 160 7.60 9.44 -24.86
CA ALA A 160 7.23 10.85 -24.82
C ALA A 160 8.24 11.69 -24.01
N LEU A 161 8.73 11.14 -22.91
CA LEU A 161 9.79 11.73 -22.08
C LEU A 161 11.10 11.89 -22.85
N LEU A 162 11.49 10.88 -23.64
CA LEU A 162 12.70 10.95 -24.47
C LEU A 162 12.57 11.95 -25.62
N ALA A 163 11.34 12.26 -26.07
CA ALA A 163 11.08 13.29 -27.06
C ALA A 163 11.02 14.71 -26.46
N ALA A 164 10.81 14.83 -25.14
CA ALA A 164 10.76 16.11 -24.46
C ALA A 164 12.18 16.69 -24.26
N PRO A 165 12.36 18.01 -24.42
CA PRO A 165 13.64 18.66 -24.15
C PRO A 165 14.05 18.41 -22.69
N ASP A 166 15.31 18.01 -22.49
CA ASP A 166 15.91 17.65 -21.20
C ASP A 166 15.24 16.48 -20.43
N GLY A 167 14.22 15.83 -20.99
CA GLY A 167 13.47 14.78 -20.31
C GLY A 167 14.32 13.56 -19.99
N HIS A 168 15.17 13.16 -20.95
CA HIS A 168 16.11 12.04 -20.78
C HIS A 168 17.14 12.28 -19.66
N ALA A 169 17.80 13.43 -19.70
CA ALA A 169 18.82 13.81 -18.71
C ALA A 169 18.20 13.97 -17.32
N THR A 170 17.03 14.60 -17.25
CA THR A 170 16.30 14.83 -15.99
C THR A 170 15.87 13.53 -15.34
N PHE A 171 15.32 12.59 -16.10
CA PHE A 171 14.90 11.30 -15.59
C PHE A 171 16.08 10.45 -15.09
N ASN A 172 17.17 10.38 -15.85
CA ASN A 172 18.36 9.66 -15.43
C ASN A 172 19.01 10.29 -14.18
N ARG A 173 18.99 11.63 -14.07
CA ARG A 173 19.43 12.35 -12.87
C ARG A 173 18.58 11.95 -11.66
N PHE A 174 17.26 11.99 -11.80
CA PHE A 174 16.32 11.59 -10.74
C PHE A 174 16.57 10.15 -10.27
N LEU A 175 16.69 9.20 -11.20
CA LEU A 175 16.94 7.79 -10.87
C LEU A 175 18.28 7.60 -10.14
N ARG A 176 19.32 8.34 -10.55
CA ARG A 176 20.64 8.30 -9.91
C ARG A 176 20.62 8.86 -8.49
N GLU A 177 19.94 9.99 -8.27
CA GLU A 177 19.78 10.58 -6.94
C GLU A 177 19.00 9.64 -6.01
N ARG A 178 17.87 9.11 -6.47
CA ARG A 178 17.07 8.15 -5.68
C ARG A 178 17.84 6.85 -5.41
N HIS A 179 18.64 6.38 -6.36
CA HIS A 179 19.51 5.22 -6.17
C HIS A 179 20.57 5.48 -5.09
N THR A 180 21.27 6.61 -5.18
CA THR A 180 22.28 7.02 -4.19
C THR A 180 21.67 7.16 -2.80
N TRP A 181 20.53 7.86 -2.69
CA TRP A 181 19.79 8.01 -1.43
C TRP A 181 19.34 6.66 -0.85
N THR A 182 18.81 5.78 -1.69
CA THR A 182 18.43 4.43 -1.26
C THR A 182 19.66 3.68 -0.75
N ARG A 183 20.79 3.73 -1.47
CA ARG A 183 22.03 3.06 -1.06
C ARG A 183 22.55 3.58 0.28
N THR A 184 22.53 4.88 0.54
CA THR A 184 23.00 5.47 1.80
C THR A 184 22.13 5.08 2.98
N VAL A 185 20.80 5.19 2.86
CA VAL A 185 19.85 4.76 3.90
C VAL A 185 20.03 3.29 4.24
N ASN A 186 20.29 2.44 3.25
CA ASN A 186 20.40 1.00 3.48
C ASN A 186 21.76 0.51 3.96
N ALA A 187 22.83 1.26 3.71
CA ALA A 187 24.12 0.99 4.33
C ALA A 187 24.07 1.11 5.88
N GLN A 188 23.16 1.95 6.38
CA GLN A 188 22.96 2.19 7.82
C GLN A 188 22.19 1.06 8.51
N VAL A 189 21.46 0.21 7.76
CA VAL A 189 20.68 -0.91 8.30
C VAL A 189 21.45 -2.23 8.10
N PRO A 190 21.89 -2.92 9.17
CA PRO A 190 22.70 -4.13 9.06
C PRO A 190 22.07 -5.24 8.20
N GLU A 191 20.74 -5.39 8.27
CA GLU A 191 19.95 -6.39 7.52
C GLU A 191 19.95 -6.14 6.00
N ASN A 192 20.13 -4.88 5.57
CA ASN A 192 20.01 -4.47 4.17
C ASN A 192 21.36 -4.33 3.45
N ARG A 193 22.50 -4.49 4.14
CA ARG A 193 23.83 -4.34 3.54
C ARG A 193 24.08 -5.30 2.37
N LYS A 194 23.58 -6.54 2.45
CA LYS A 194 23.66 -7.53 1.36
C LYS A 194 22.73 -7.22 0.19
N LEU A 195 21.64 -6.49 0.42
CA LEU A 195 20.70 -6.06 -0.65
C LEU A 195 21.20 -4.80 -1.36
N ALA A 196 21.90 -3.91 -0.65
CA ALA A 196 22.47 -2.69 -1.21
C ALA A 196 23.52 -2.96 -2.31
N THR A 197 24.21 -4.11 -2.28
CA THR A 197 25.17 -4.53 -3.30
C THR A 197 24.52 -5.15 -4.54
N LEU A 198 23.26 -5.60 -4.45
CA LEU A 198 22.52 -6.20 -5.57
C LEU A 198 21.90 -5.15 -6.50
N LEU A 199 21.80 -3.90 -6.06
CA LEU A 199 21.20 -2.81 -6.82
C LEU A 199 22.20 -2.13 -7.75
N LYS A 200 22.40 -2.69 -8.94
CA LYS A 200 23.10 -1.97 -10.01
C LYS A 200 22.19 -0.89 -10.58
N HIS A 201 22.57 0.38 -10.44
CA HIS A 201 21.91 1.47 -11.15
C HIS A 201 22.11 1.26 -12.65
N ARG A 202 21.01 1.30 -13.41
CA ARG A 202 21.03 1.26 -14.87
C ARG A 202 20.32 2.50 -15.40
N PRO A 203 20.99 3.38 -16.16
CA PRO A 203 20.33 4.50 -16.82
C PRO A 203 19.52 4.01 -18.03
N LEU A 204 18.48 4.76 -18.39
CA LEU A 204 17.81 4.60 -19.68
C LEU A 204 18.73 5.13 -20.77
N LEU A 205 19.00 4.35 -21.82
CA LEU A 205 19.97 4.74 -22.86
C LEU A 205 19.35 5.48 -24.06
N GLY A 206 18.07 5.27 -24.33
CA GLY A 206 17.37 5.92 -25.44
C GLY A 206 16.08 5.20 -25.84
N VAL A 207 15.50 5.57 -26.99
CA VAL A 207 14.19 5.08 -27.43
C VAL A 207 14.18 3.56 -27.67
N HIS A 208 15.27 3.04 -28.23
CA HIS A 208 15.47 1.61 -28.46
C HIS A 208 15.57 0.81 -27.15
N ASP A 209 15.97 1.47 -26.06
CA ASP A 209 16.21 0.85 -24.76
C ASP A 209 14.98 0.84 -23.86
N VAL A 210 13.86 1.45 -24.25
CA VAL A 210 12.68 1.60 -23.39
C VAL A 210 12.15 0.25 -22.87
N LEU A 211 12.01 -0.75 -23.73
CA LEU A 211 11.49 -2.07 -23.31
C LEU A 211 12.54 -2.87 -22.51
N PRO A 212 13.81 -3.01 -22.98
CA PRO A 212 14.86 -3.64 -22.19
C PRO A 212 15.07 -2.96 -20.84
N PHE A 213 14.94 -1.64 -20.76
CA PHE A 213 14.99 -0.87 -19.51
C PHE A 213 13.88 -1.27 -18.55
N LEU A 214 12.62 -1.32 -19.01
CA LEU A 214 11.50 -1.78 -18.19
C LEU A 214 11.70 -3.22 -17.70
N ASP A 215 12.26 -4.10 -18.53
CA ASP A 215 12.54 -5.48 -18.16
C ASP A 215 13.59 -5.58 -17.03
N THR A 216 14.51 -4.62 -16.94
CA THR A 216 15.45 -4.55 -15.80
C THR A 216 14.86 -3.92 -14.54
N LEU A 217 13.74 -3.21 -14.63
CA LEU A 217 13.05 -2.64 -13.47
C LEU A 217 12.09 -3.64 -12.82
N GLU A 218 11.58 -4.60 -13.59
CA GLU A 218 10.78 -5.71 -13.08
C GLU A 218 11.72 -6.87 -12.71
N PRO A 219 12.04 -7.10 -11.42
CA PRO A 219 12.76 -8.31 -11.06
C PRO A 219 11.95 -9.51 -11.55
N ALA A 220 12.64 -10.47 -12.19
CA ALA A 220 12.02 -11.68 -12.71
C ALA A 220 11.13 -12.27 -11.62
N ALA A 221 9.84 -12.42 -11.93
CA ALA A 221 8.77 -12.82 -11.01
C ALA A 221 8.95 -14.21 -10.36
N TRP A 222 10.10 -14.83 -10.55
CA TRP A 222 10.47 -16.18 -10.15
C TRP A 222 11.56 -16.24 -9.09
N ASP A 223 12.22 -15.13 -8.71
CA ASP A 223 13.21 -15.17 -7.63
C ASP A 223 12.51 -15.10 -6.25
N PRO A 224 12.38 -16.23 -5.53
CA PRO A 224 11.67 -16.30 -4.25
C PRO A 224 12.45 -15.60 -3.12
N TYR A 225 13.71 -15.22 -3.37
CA TYR A 225 14.61 -14.59 -2.42
C TYR A 225 14.71 -13.07 -2.58
N PHE A 226 14.18 -12.49 -3.65
CA PHE A 226 14.24 -11.04 -3.90
C PHE A 226 13.12 -10.27 -3.19
N ARG A 227 13.16 -10.27 -1.85
CA ARG A 227 12.33 -9.39 -1.02
C ARG A 227 12.99 -8.03 -0.91
N TRP A 228 12.35 -7.00 -1.46
CA TRP A 228 12.78 -5.61 -1.31
C TRP A 228 12.82 -5.15 0.15
N GLY A 229 12.27 -5.86 1.13
CA GLY A 229 12.34 -5.43 2.54
C GLY A 229 11.73 -4.03 2.72
N THR A 230 12.47 -3.11 3.37
CA THR A 230 12.14 -1.68 3.46
C THR A 230 12.60 -0.85 2.26
N LEU A 231 13.22 -1.47 1.25
CA LEU A 231 13.68 -0.81 0.03
C LEU A 231 12.50 -0.43 -0.85
N THR A 232 12.50 0.81 -1.33
CA THR A 232 11.64 1.22 -2.43
C THR A 232 12.20 0.66 -3.75
N PRO A 233 11.47 -0.18 -4.50
CA PRO A 233 11.98 -0.78 -5.73
C PRO A 233 12.29 0.29 -6.81
N PRO A 234 13.30 0.11 -7.69
CA PRO A 234 13.59 0.99 -8.83
C PRO A 234 12.37 1.28 -9.71
N LEU A 235 11.49 0.28 -9.88
CA LEU A 235 10.22 0.41 -10.58
C LEU A 235 9.28 1.44 -9.95
N HIS A 236 9.29 1.58 -8.63
CA HIS A 236 8.49 2.57 -7.93
C HIS A 236 8.96 3.99 -8.25
N TRP A 237 10.27 4.24 -8.25
CA TRP A 237 10.83 5.54 -8.61
C TRP A 237 10.52 5.91 -10.06
N ALA A 238 10.69 4.96 -10.99
CA ALA A 238 10.31 5.18 -12.38
C ALA A 238 8.83 5.53 -12.52
N ARG A 239 7.93 4.82 -11.83
CA ARG A 239 6.49 5.13 -11.83
C ARG A 239 6.16 6.50 -11.25
N LEU A 240 6.78 6.87 -10.14
CA LEU A 240 6.56 8.16 -9.51
C LEU A 240 6.90 9.29 -10.48
N PHE A 241 8.07 9.21 -11.12
CA PHE A 241 8.48 10.22 -12.09
C PHE A 241 7.51 10.28 -13.27
N LEU A 242 7.16 9.14 -13.86
CA LEU A 242 6.23 9.08 -15.00
C LEU A 242 4.83 9.56 -14.62
N GLN A 243 4.40 9.35 -13.37
CA GLN A 243 3.14 9.87 -12.85
C GLN A 243 3.18 11.39 -12.82
N ARG A 244 4.23 12.01 -12.26
CA ARG A 244 4.41 13.46 -12.29
C ARG A 244 4.50 14.01 -13.70
N PHE A 245 5.23 13.31 -14.58
CA PHE A 245 5.31 13.65 -16.00
C PHE A 245 3.92 13.68 -16.66
N LYS A 246 3.08 12.69 -16.37
CA LYS A 246 1.70 12.62 -16.85
C LYS A 246 0.82 13.74 -16.26
N GLU A 247 0.88 13.96 -14.95
CA GLU A 247 0.11 15.01 -14.25
C GLU A 247 0.45 16.42 -14.77
N HIS A 248 1.72 16.67 -15.07
CA HIS A 248 2.20 17.94 -15.63
C HIS A 248 2.21 17.96 -17.17
N ARG A 249 1.46 17.07 -17.83
CA ARG A 249 1.25 17.03 -19.28
C ARG A 249 2.55 17.03 -20.10
N GLY A 250 3.59 16.40 -19.58
CA GLY A 250 4.90 16.28 -20.22
C GLY A 250 5.84 17.47 -20.04
N CYS A 251 5.48 18.47 -19.25
CA CYS A 251 6.30 19.66 -19.01
C CYS A 251 7.42 19.38 -17.99
N ILE A 252 8.65 19.18 -18.46
CA ILE A 252 9.82 18.87 -17.61
C ILE A 252 10.09 19.91 -16.52
N PRO A 253 10.06 21.23 -16.79
CA PRO A 253 10.24 22.24 -15.74
C PRO A 253 9.21 22.13 -14.61
N SER A 254 7.95 21.82 -14.94
CA SER A 254 6.89 21.64 -13.94
C SER A 254 7.09 20.36 -13.13
N VAL A 255 7.54 19.28 -13.76
CA VAL A 255 7.90 18.02 -13.07
C VAL A 255 9.04 18.27 -12.09
N LEU A 256 10.09 19.00 -12.50
CA LEU A 256 11.21 19.35 -11.64
C LEU A 256 10.76 20.16 -10.42
N ALA A 257 9.97 21.21 -10.63
CA ALA A 257 9.45 22.04 -9.53
C ALA A 257 8.63 21.22 -8.53
N ALA A 258 7.81 20.28 -9.00
CA ALA A 258 7.04 19.38 -8.14
C ALA A 258 7.94 18.41 -7.36
N LEU A 259 8.91 17.78 -8.02
CA LEU A 259 9.83 16.86 -7.36
C LEU A 259 10.75 17.57 -6.35
N GLU A 260 11.17 18.81 -6.62
CA GLU A 260 11.92 19.64 -5.68
C GLU A 260 11.05 20.05 -4.47
N ALA A 261 9.79 20.47 -4.70
CA ALA A 261 8.87 20.81 -3.62
C ALA A 261 8.56 19.62 -2.69
N GLU A 262 8.59 18.40 -3.23
CA GLU A 262 8.41 17.15 -2.48
C GLU A 262 9.71 16.66 -1.80
N GLY A 263 10.85 17.33 -2.00
CA GLY A 263 12.16 16.88 -1.50
C GLY A 263 12.67 15.61 -2.19
N LEU A 264 12.14 15.31 -3.38
CA LEU A 264 12.47 14.13 -4.19
C LEU A 264 13.57 14.40 -5.22
N MET A 265 13.99 15.64 -5.40
CA MET A 265 15.18 16.03 -6.15
C MET A 265 15.90 17.17 -5.45
N GLU A 266 17.23 17.18 -5.53
CA GLU A 266 18.00 18.35 -5.11
C GLU A 266 17.84 19.46 -6.14
N ARG A 267 17.62 20.69 -5.65
CA ARG A 267 17.53 21.86 -6.53
C ARG A 267 18.87 22.04 -7.22
N ALA A 268 18.86 22.04 -8.55
CA ALA A 268 20.07 22.27 -9.32
C ALA A 268 20.57 23.70 -9.01
N VAL A 269 21.68 23.80 -8.29
CA VAL A 269 22.39 25.08 -8.12
C VAL A 269 22.99 25.41 -9.49
N PRO A 270 22.68 26.57 -10.10
CA PRO A 270 23.32 26.98 -11.34
C PRO A 270 24.84 26.98 -11.13
N PRO A 271 25.65 26.47 -12.07
CA PRO A 271 27.10 26.58 -11.96
C PRO A 271 27.44 28.06 -11.80
N ALA A 272 28.19 28.39 -10.73
CA ALA A 272 28.71 29.72 -10.53
C ALA A 272 29.40 30.16 -11.83
N HIS A 273 28.97 31.30 -12.38
CA HIS A 273 29.56 31.86 -13.59
C HIS A 273 31.08 31.82 -13.48
N PRO A 274 31.81 31.33 -14.50
CA PRO A 274 33.26 31.40 -14.49
C PRO A 274 33.62 32.87 -14.32
N ARG A 275 34.36 33.18 -13.25
CA ARG A 275 34.92 34.51 -13.04
C ARG A 275 35.69 34.86 -14.31
N GLU A 276 35.20 35.86 -15.03
CA GLU A 276 35.96 36.48 -16.11
C GLU A 276 37.33 36.83 -15.55
N SER A 277 38.36 36.18 -16.09
CA SER A 277 39.74 36.52 -15.75
C SER A 277 39.95 37.94 -16.25
N PRO A 278 40.36 38.91 -15.41
CA PRO A 278 40.64 40.24 -15.90
C PRO A 278 41.79 40.13 -16.91
N ALA A 279 41.51 40.53 -18.14
CA ALA A 279 42.55 40.74 -19.13
C ALA A 279 43.32 42.01 -18.77
N ARG A 280 44.63 41.81 -18.57
CA ARG A 280 45.73 42.79 -18.42
C ARG A 280 46.02 43.28 -17.00
#